data_AF-A0A378K099-F1
#
_entry.id   AF-A0A378K099-F1
#
_cell.length_a   1.000
_cell.length_b   1.000
_cell.length_c   1.000
_cell.angle_alpha   90.00
_cell.angle_beta   90.00
_cell.angle_gamma   90.00
#
_symmetry.space_group_name_H-M   'P 1'
#
loop_
_entity.id
_entity.type
_entity.pdbx_description
1 polymer ?
#
loop_
_entity_poly.entity_id
_entity_poly.type
_entity_poly.pdbx_seq_one_letter_code
_entity_poly.pdbx_strand_id
1 'polypeptide(L)'
;MSLTKANVIDYLLQVNSLMAINNHHVVDKNGYKTGQTPLAIQIGQEWIQEILEKDSLSGHKIISKKERNALIALGEAIDRVPTSMSISSLMSIMDLGGIQNNLFESITLYIASITQLNEHLNLLKAVVLVLKIIEYDLSKKEGPITIGYRFFSMVVLTNEQRIINHLKINTILNEILQKFDSCCEQNMNCSTSMDVLMG
;
A
#
# COMPACT_ATOMS: atom_id res chain seq x y z
N MET A 1 -10.18 -10.16 21.49
CA MET A 1 -10.29 -8.86 20.81
C MET A 1 -9.65 -9.06 19.47
N SER A 2 -10.33 -8.72 18.38
CA SER A 2 -9.74 -8.71 17.05
C SER A 2 -8.70 -7.62 16.90
N LEU A 3 -7.86 -7.71 15.88
CA LEU A 3 -6.98 -6.62 15.45
C LEU A 3 -7.82 -5.36 15.20
N THR A 4 -7.36 -4.22 15.70
CA THR A 4 -8.06 -2.93 15.55
C THR A 4 -7.25 -1.95 14.71
N LYS A 5 -7.92 -0.93 14.17
CA LYS A 5 -7.27 0.16 13.45
C LYS A 5 -6.18 0.84 14.28
N ALA A 6 -6.44 1.06 15.58
CA ALA A 6 -5.49 1.67 16.50
C ALA A 6 -4.20 0.86 16.61
N ASN A 7 -4.27 -0.48 16.66
CA ASN A 7 -3.07 -1.32 16.71
C ASN A 7 -2.18 -1.15 15.48
N VAL A 8 -2.80 -1.01 14.30
CA VAL A 8 -2.07 -0.83 13.05
C VAL A 8 -1.45 0.58 12.99
N ILE A 9 -2.19 1.62 13.37
CA ILE A 9 -1.68 2.99 13.43
C ILE A 9 -0.51 3.09 14.41
N ASP A 10 -0.68 2.59 15.64
CA ASP A 10 0.36 2.63 16.68
C ASP A 10 1.65 1.96 16.20
N TYR A 11 1.51 0.80 15.55
CA TYR A 11 2.64 0.11 14.93
C TYR A 11 3.34 0.97 13.88
N LEU A 12 2.60 1.51 12.90
CA LEU A 12 3.17 2.30 11.82
C LEU A 12 3.86 3.57 12.34
N LEU A 13 3.30 4.22 13.36
CA LEU A 13 3.89 5.41 13.97
C LEU A 13 5.19 5.10 14.73
N GLN A 14 5.30 3.93 15.35
CA GLN A 14 6.51 3.53 16.11
C GLN A 14 7.67 3.03 15.25
N VAL A 15 7.40 2.57 14.02
CA VAL A 15 8.44 2.06 13.14
C VAL A 15 9.25 3.21 12.54
N ASN A 16 10.57 3.21 12.75
CA ASN A 16 11.45 4.32 12.35
C ASN A 16 11.90 4.25 10.88
N SER A 17 11.74 3.12 10.20
CA SER A 17 12.20 2.90 8.82
C SER A 17 11.18 2.09 8.03
N LEU A 18 11.04 2.37 6.74
CA LEU A 18 10.17 1.62 5.84
C LEU A 18 10.63 0.16 5.71
N MET A 19 11.94 -0.08 5.74
CA MET A 19 12.53 -1.42 5.71
C MET A 19 12.12 -2.25 6.93
N ALA A 20 12.03 -1.63 8.11
CA ALA A 20 11.66 -2.28 9.36
C ALA A 20 10.17 -2.68 9.46
N ILE A 21 9.32 -2.20 8.53
CA ILE A 21 7.90 -2.59 8.47
C ILE A 21 7.80 -4.10 8.23
N ASN A 22 7.00 -4.80 9.01
CA ASN A 22 6.82 -6.24 8.91
C ASN A 22 5.39 -6.60 9.31
N ASN A 23 4.65 -7.22 8.39
CA ASN A 23 3.27 -7.64 8.63
C ASN A 23 3.14 -8.65 9.78
N HIS A 24 4.22 -9.33 10.18
CA HIS A 24 4.22 -10.21 11.34
C HIS A 24 4.07 -9.51 12.68
N HIS A 25 4.42 -8.22 12.76
CA HIS A 25 4.35 -7.46 14.00
C HIS A 25 2.97 -6.80 14.20
N VAL A 26 2.11 -6.80 13.18
CA VAL A 26 0.78 -6.16 13.22
C VAL A 26 -0.28 -7.14 13.76
N VAL A 27 -0.19 -7.48 15.04
CA VAL A 27 -1.08 -8.48 15.64
C VAL A 27 -1.98 -7.89 16.73
N ASP A 28 -3.09 -8.55 17.01
CA ASP A 28 -3.85 -8.27 18.23
C ASP A 28 -3.10 -8.76 19.48
N LYS A 29 -3.67 -8.48 20.65
CA LYS A 29 -3.10 -8.87 21.95
C LYS A 29 -2.89 -10.38 22.14
N ASN A 30 -3.50 -11.21 21.30
CA ASN A 30 -3.41 -12.67 21.33
C ASN A 30 -2.55 -13.21 20.17
N GLY A 31 -1.95 -12.36 19.33
CA GLY A 31 -1.13 -12.76 18.18
C GLY A 31 -1.89 -13.00 16.88
N TYR A 32 -3.19 -12.69 16.80
CA TYR A 32 -3.96 -12.88 15.56
C TYR A 32 -3.82 -11.71 14.58
N LYS A 33 -3.78 -12.04 13.28
CA LYS A 33 -3.60 -11.10 12.16
C LYS A 33 -4.90 -10.80 11.39
N THR A 34 -6.04 -11.29 11.86
CA THR A 34 -7.30 -11.22 11.11
C THR A 34 -7.71 -9.76 10.88
N GLY A 35 -7.89 -9.39 9.60
CA GLY A 35 -8.29 -8.03 9.21
C GLY A 35 -7.14 -7.07 8.92
N GLN A 36 -5.88 -7.50 8.91
CA GLN A 36 -4.72 -6.64 8.58
C GLN A 36 -4.90 -5.85 7.27
N THR A 37 -5.23 -6.54 6.17
CA THR A 37 -5.38 -5.92 4.84
C THR A 37 -6.47 -4.86 4.79
N PRO A 38 -7.75 -5.14 5.16
CA PRO A 38 -8.79 -4.12 5.13
C PRO A 38 -8.50 -2.95 6.08
N LEU A 39 -7.86 -3.19 7.24
CA LEU A 39 -7.47 -2.11 8.16
C LEU A 39 -6.35 -1.23 7.58
N ALA A 40 -5.32 -1.81 6.98
CA ALA A 40 -4.22 -1.07 6.36
C ALA A 40 -4.70 -0.24 5.16
N ILE A 41 -5.62 -0.79 4.36
CA ILE A 41 -6.30 -0.09 3.26
C ILE A 41 -7.09 1.12 3.79
N GLN A 42 -7.92 0.90 4.82
CA GLN A 42 -8.71 1.96 5.44
C GLN A 42 -7.82 3.11 5.96
N ILE A 43 -6.72 2.77 6.63
CA ILE A 43 -5.76 3.77 7.13
C ILE A 43 -5.12 4.55 5.97
N GLY A 44 -4.77 3.87 4.88
CA GLY A 44 -4.25 4.51 3.68
C GLY A 44 -5.22 5.55 3.11
N GLN A 45 -6.50 5.21 3.01
CA GLN A 45 -7.55 6.14 2.56
C GLN A 45 -7.69 7.35 3.49
N GLU A 46 -7.72 7.11 4.81
CA GLU A 46 -7.83 8.18 5.81
C GLU A 46 -6.64 9.16 5.71
N TRP A 47 -5.41 8.65 5.53
CA TRP A 47 -4.22 9.51 5.38
C TRP A 47 -4.13 10.21 4.03
N ILE A 48 -4.61 9.62 2.94
CA ILE A 48 -4.76 10.33 1.66
C ILE A 48 -5.69 11.54 1.84
N GLN A 49 -6.85 11.32 2.46
CA GLN A 49 -7.83 12.37 2.69
C GLN A 49 -7.27 13.48 3.59
N GLU A 50 -6.56 13.10 4.66
CA GLU A 50 -5.93 14.06 5.58
C GLU A 50 -4.92 14.97 4.85
N ILE A 51 -4.09 14.43 3.97
CA ILE A 51 -3.12 15.22 3.18
C ILE A 51 -3.85 16.18 2.23
N LEU A 52 -4.89 15.70 1.53
CA LEU A 52 -5.67 16.51 0.61
C LEU A 52 -6.43 17.66 1.31
N GLU A 53 -6.99 17.38 2.49
CA GLU A 53 -7.70 18.38 3.30
C GLU A 53 -6.76 19.44 3.87
N LYS A 54 -5.58 19.03 4.40
CA LYS A 54 -4.55 19.95 4.89
C LYS A 54 -4.08 20.93 3.80
N ASP A 55 -3.86 20.44 2.57
CA ASP A 55 -3.50 21.29 1.43
C ASP A 55 -4.63 22.28 1.05
N SER A 56 -5.90 21.89 1.23
CA SER A 56 -7.03 22.78 0.95
C SER A 56 -7.24 23.87 2.02
N LEU A 57 -6.94 23.57 3.28
CA LEU A 57 -7.20 24.45 4.42
C LEU A 57 -6.06 25.42 4.71
N SER A 58 -4.82 25.05 4.41
CA SER A 58 -3.63 25.81 4.80
C SER A 58 -3.38 27.08 3.98
N GLY A 59 -4.07 27.27 2.85
CA GLY A 59 -3.89 28.44 1.95
C GLY A 59 -2.53 28.52 1.25
N HIS A 60 -1.56 27.71 1.67
CA HIS A 60 -0.28 27.46 1.05
C HIS A 60 -0.32 26.08 0.39
N LYS A 61 0.20 25.95 -0.84
CA LYS A 61 0.30 24.64 -1.50
C LYS A 61 1.36 23.81 -0.78
N ILE A 62 0.93 22.91 0.09
CA ILE A 62 1.77 21.95 0.82
C ILE A 62 2.24 20.87 -0.16
N ILE A 63 1.37 20.46 -1.08
CA ILE A 63 1.69 19.49 -2.13
C ILE A 63 1.55 20.12 -3.52
N SER A 64 2.34 19.62 -4.46
CA SER A 64 2.25 20.01 -5.86
C SER A 64 0.96 19.49 -6.51
N LYS A 65 0.55 20.10 -7.63
CA LYS A 65 -0.58 19.62 -8.43
C LYS A 65 -0.37 18.16 -8.90
N LYS A 66 0.87 17.77 -9.17
CA LYS A 66 1.23 16.41 -9.59
C LYS A 66 0.99 15.41 -8.44
N GLU A 67 1.45 15.73 -7.23
CA GLU A 67 1.20 14.92 -6.03
C GLU A 67 -0.28 14.80 -5.72
N ARG A 68 -1.03 15.91 -5.77
CA ARG A 68 -2.48 15.92 -5.56
C ARG A 68 -3.20 14.98 -6.53
N ASN A 69 -2.89 15.06 -7.83
CA ASN A 69 -3.50 14.19 -8.83
C ASN A 69 -3.15 12.71 -8.59
N ALA A 70 -1.90 12.42 -8.18
CA ALA A 70 -1.47 11.07 -7.90
C ALA A 70 -2.13 10.49 -6.63
N LEU A 71 -2.32 11.30 -5.59
CA LEU A 71 -3.07 10.93 -4.39
C LEU A 71 -4.54 10.62 -4.69
N ILE A 72 -5.19 11.43 -5.53
CA ILE A 72 -6.58 11.18 -5.95
C ILE A 72 -6.66 9.86 -6.71
N ALA A 73 -5.77 9.63 -7.70
CA ALA A 73 -5.72 8.39 -8.44
C ALA A 73 -5.45 7.17 -7.52
N LEU A 74 -4.55 7.31 -6.55
CA LEU A 74 -4.30 6.28 -5.55
C LEU A 74 -5.53 5.99 -4.69
N GLY A 75 -6.23 7.01 -4.23
CA GLY A 75 -7.49 6.86 -3.48
C GLY A 75 -8.54 6.11 -4.28
N GLU A 76 -8.78 6.51 -5.53
CA GLU A 76 -9.71 5.83 -6.44
C GLU A 76 -9.31 4.38 -6.74
N ALA A 77 -8.01 4.11 -6.87
CA ALA A 77 -7.51 2.75 -7.09
C ALA A 77 -7.72 1.87 -5.86
N ILE A 78 -7.54 2.43 -4.65
CA ILE A 78 -7.79 1.73 -3.38
C ILE A 78 -9.28 1.45 -3.19
N ASP A 79 -10.17 2.39 -3.53
CA ASP A 79 -11.64 2.21 -3.42
C ASP A 79 -12.16 1.05 -4.28
N ARG A 80 -11.46 0.75 -5.37
CA ARG A 80 -11.78 -0.37 -6.27
C ARG A 80 -11.27 -1.72 -5.76
N VAL A 81 -10.42 -1.74 -4.71
CA VAL A 81 -9.94 -2.98 -4.11
C VAL A 81 -11.06 -3.61 -3.27
N PRO A 82 -11.50 -4.83 -3.57
CA PRO A 82 -12.54 -5.48 -2.79
C PRO A 82 -12.07 -5.74 -1.35
N THR A 83 -12.70 -5.06 -0.39
CA THR A 83 -12.39 -5.16 1.05
C THR A 83 -13.05 -6.37 1.73
N SER A 84 -14.00 -7.03 1.05
CA SER A 84 -14.64 -8.27 1.50
C SER A 84 -14.81 -9.27 0.34
N MET A 85 -14.61 -10.57 0.61
CA MET A 85 -14.87 -11.66 -0.35
C MET A 85 -16.36 -12.07 -0.32
N SER A 86 -17.25 -11.20 -0.84
CA SER A 86 -18.65 -11.58 -1.09
C SER A 86 -18.82 -12.16 -2.51
N ILE A 87 -19.92 -12.87 -2.80
CA ILE A 87 -20.21 -13.44 -4.14
C ILE A 87 -20.34 -12.35 -5.22
N SER A 88 -20.77 -11.14 -4.84
CA SER A 88 -20.71 -9.94 -5.68
C SER A 88 -19.27 -9.48 -5.94
N SER A 89 -18.37 -9.58 -4.95
CA SER A 89 -16.94 -9.36 -5.12
C SER A 89 -16.30 -10.40 -6.05
N LEU A 90 -16.82 -11.64 -6.05
CA LEU A 90 -16.43 -12.74 -6.96
C LEU A 90 -16.84 -12.52 -8.42
N MET A 91 -17.85 -11.70 -8.70
CA MET A 91 -18.18 -11.30 -10.08
C MET A 91 -17.28 -10.15 -10.58
N SER A 92 -16.83 -9.24 -9.70
CA SER A 92 -15.78 -8.26 -10.02
C SER A 92 -14.37 -8.86 -10.11
N ILE A 93 -14.18 -10.09 -9.61
CA ILE A 93 -12.91 -10.86 -9.66
C ILE A 93 -12.49 -11.21 -11.10
N MET A 94 -13.40 -11.14 -12.09
CA MET A 94 -13.04 -11.31 -13.51
C MET A 94 -12.04 -10.25 -14.03
N ASP A 95 -11.89 -9.11 -13.34
CA ASP A 95 -10.91 -8.06 -13.65
C ASP A 95 -9.89 -7.82 -12.52
N LEU A 96 -9.61 -8.84 -11.71
CA LEU A 96 -8.58 -8.71 -10.65
C LEU A 96 -7.21 -8.33 -11.19
N GLY A 97 -6.89 -8.77 -12.42
CA GLY A 97 -5.69 -8.34 -13.12
C GLY A 97 -5.68 -6.83 -13.40
N GLY A 98 -6.81 -6.26 -13.87
CA GLY A 98 -6.93 -4.82 -14.11
C GLY A 98 -6.95 -4.00 -12.83
N ILE A 99 -7.68 -4.44 -11.80
CA ILE A 99 -7.75 -3.76 -10.50
C ILE A 99 -6.38 -3.76 -9.80
N GLN A 100 -5.67 -4.90 -9.80
CA GLN A 100 -4.33 -4.98 -9.22
C GLN A 100 -3.30 -4.16 -10.01
N ASN A 101 -3.33 -4.22 -11.34
CA ASN A 101 -2.43 -3.41 -12.16
C ASN A 101 -2.69 -1.91 -11.95
N ASN A 102 -3.96 -1.49 -11.89
CA ASN A 102 -4.31 -0.09 -11.62
C ASN A 102 -3.83 0.36 -10.23
N LEU A 103 -3.94 -0.49 -9.22
CA LEU A 103 -3.39 -0.22 -7.89
C LEU A 103 -1.88 -0.06 -7.94
N PHE A 104 -1.16 -0.98 -8.59
CA PHE A 104 0.31 -0.91 -8.70
C PHE A 104 0.76 0.32 -9.49
N GLU A 105 0.13 0.62 -10.62
CA GLU A 105 0.40 1.81 -11.41
C GLU A 105 0.15 3.10 -10.62
N SER A 106 -0.96 3.15 -9.87
CA SER A 106 -1.29 4.31 -9.03
C SER A 106 -0.29 4.48 -7.89
N ILE A 107 0.18 3.40 -7.27
CA ILE A 107 1.25 3.42 -6.27
C ILE A 107 2.56 3.92 -6.90
N THR A 108 2.95 3.43 -8.08
CA THR A 108 4.15 3.89 -8.78
C THR A 108 4.06 5.39 -9.12
N LEU A 109 2.92 5.85 -9.65
CA LEU A 109 2.69 7.26 -9.95
C LEU A 109 2.76 8.14 -8.70
N TYR A 110 2.18 7.67 -7.60
CA TYR A 110 2.26 8.32 -6.30
C TYR A 110 3.71 8.43 -5.83
N ILE A 111 4.47 7.33 -5.78
CA ILE A 111 5.90 7.31 -5.40
C ILE A 111 6.73 8.26 -6.26
N ALA A 112 6.49 8.27 -7.57
CA ALA A 112 7.18 9.15 -8.52
C ALA A 112 6.78 10.63 -8.38
N SER A 113 5.66 10.92 -7.73
CA SER A 113 5.17 12.28 -7.52
C SER A 113 5.72 12.94 -6.26
N ILE A 114 6.05 12.16 -5.21
CA ILE A 114 6.48 12.68 -3.90
C ILE A 114 7.75 13.54 -4.03
N THR A 115 7.61 14.80 -3.62
CA THR A 115 8.66 15.83 -3.53
C THR A 115 9.03 16.14 -2.08
N GLN A 116 8.07 16.08 -1.16
CA GLN A 116 8.27 16.32 0.28
C GLN A 116 7.90 15.08 1.10
N LEU A 117 8.90 14.35 1.58
CA LEU A 117 8.68 13.08 2.28
C LEU A 117 7.86 13.24 3.58
N ASN A 118 8.07 14.32 4.33
CA ASN A 118 7.50 14.48 5.67
C ASN A 118 5.96 14.44 5.67
N GLU A 119 5.33 15.02 4.65
CA GLU A 119 3.87 15.04 4.48
C GLU A 119 3.30 13.66 4.12
N HIS A 120 4.15 12.80 3.54
CA HIS A 120 3.77 11.52 2.98
C HIS A 120 4.26 10.32 3.79
N LEU A 121 5.08 10.52 4.83
CA LEU A 121 5.77 9.44 5.53
C LEU A 121 4.81 8.40 6.10
N ASN A 122 3.76 8.84 6.78
CA ASN A 122 2.76 7.92 7.34
C ASN A 122 2.04 7.15 6.22
N LEU A 123 1.59 7.84 5.17
CA LEU A 123 0.97 7.20 4.02
C LEU A 123 1.90 6.16 3.35
N LEU A 124 3.19 6.49 3.17
CA LEU A 124 4.18 5.56 2.65
C LEU A 124 4.33 4.32 3.53
N LYS A 125 4.33 4.46 4.86
CA LYS A 125 4.38 3.32 5.78
C LYS A 125 3.15 2.42 5.62
N ALA A 126 1.95 3.00 5.48
CA ALA A 126 0.73 2.21 5.20
C ALA A 126 0.83 1.48 3.85
N VAL A 127 1.28 2.15 2.79
CA VAL A 127 1.47 1.55 1.46
C VAL A 127 2.47 0.39 1.53
N VAL A 128 3.61 0.55 2.19
CA VAL A 128 4.60 -0.51 2.38
C VAL A 128 4.01 -1.69 3.16
N LEU A 129 3.21 -1.44 4.20
CA LEU A 129 2.54 -2.50 4.94
C LEU A 129 1.57 -3.30 4.05
N VAL A 130 0.74 -2.63 3.24
CA VAL A 130 -0.16 -3.28 2.28
C VAL A 130 0.62 -4.15 1.30
N LEU A 131 1.69 -3.61 0.71
CA LEU A 131 2.53 -4.35 -0.23
C LEU A 131 3.20 -5.57 0.43
N LYS A 132 3.70 -5.45 1.67
CA LYS A 132 4.27 -6.58 2.42
C LYS A 132 3.24 -7.64 2.80
N ILE A 133 1.99 -7.27 3.06
CA ILE A 133 0.91 -8.25 3.29
C ILE A 133 0.61 -9.03 2.00
N ILE A 134 0.47 -8.33 0.86
CA ILE A 134 0.17 -8.98 -0.42
C ILE A 134 1.34 -9.87 -0.87
N GLU A 135 2.59 -9.39 -0.75
CA GLU A 135 3.79 -10.16 -1.06
C GLU A 135 3.82 -11.47 -0.27
N TYR A 136 3.55 -11.40 1.03
CA TYR A 136 3.51 -12.55 1.91
C TYR A 136 2.44 -13.57 1.50
N ASP A 137 1.23 -13.10 1.21
CA ASP A 137 0.12 -13.96 0.78
C ASP A 137 0.40 -14.68 -0.54
N LEU A 138 1.14 -14.03 -1.45
CA LEU A 138 1.59 -14.62 -2.72
C LEU A 138 2.74 -15.61 -2.54
N SER A 139 3.68 -15.35 -1.62
CA SER A 139 4.86 -16.19 -1.39
C SER A 139 4.53 -17.53 -0.73
N LYS A 140 3.50 -17.56 0.13
CA LYS A 140 3.15 -18.75 0.94
C LYS A 140 2.41 -19.86 0.21
N LYS A 141 1.85 -19.56 -0.96
CA LYS A 141 1.04 -20.52 -1.71
C LYS A 141 1.86 -21.04 -2.87
N GLU A 142 2.03 -22.34 -2.99
CA GLU A 142 2.49 -22.99 -4.22
C GLU A 142 1.28 -23.28 -5.14
N GLY A 143 1.44 -23.10 -6.45
CA GLY A 143 0.36 -23.21 -7.42
C GLY A 143 -0.57 -21.99 -7.57
N PRO A 144 -1.67 -22.14 -8.34
CA PRO A 144 -2.63 -21.07 -8.58
C PRO A 144 -3.33 -20.62 -7.29
N ILE A 145 -3.67 -19.33 -7.22
CA ILE A 145 -4.47 -18.81 -6.11
C ILE A 145 -5.92 -19.15 -6.38
N THR A 146 -6.50 -19.99 -5.54
CA THR A 146 -7.91 -20.34 -5.58
C THR A 146 -8.66 -19.71 -4.42
N ILE A 147 -9.89 -19.26 -4.68
CA ILE A 147 -10.85 -18.82 -3.66
C ILE A 147 -12.05 -19.75 -3.73
N GLY A 148 -12.50 -20.26 -2.60
CA GLY A 148 -13.62 -21.19 -2.56
C GLY A 148 -14.24 -21.34 -1.17
N TYR A 149 -15.52 -21.70 -1.15
CA TYR A 149 -16.26 -22.04 0.06
C TYR A 149 -16.92 -23.40 -0.13
N ARG A 150 -16.56 -24.38 0.71
CA ARG A 150 -17.05 -25.77 0.66
C ARG A 150 -16.84 -26.42 -0.73
N PHE A 151 -17.90 -26.60 -1.51
CA PHE A 151 -17.91 -27.39 -2.76
C PHE A 151 -17.57 -26.57 -4.01
N PHE A 152 -17.41 -25.25 -3.88
CA PHE A 152 -17.08 -24.36 -5.00
C PHE A 152 -15.71 -23.71 -4.78
N SER A 153 -14.81 -23.88 -5.74
CA SER A 153 -13.51 -23.20 -5.80
C SER A 153 -13.27 -22.63 -7.19
N MET A 154 -12.78 -21.40 -7.27
CA MET A 154 -12.43 -20.70 -8.49
C MET A 154 -10.94 -20.37 -8.47
N VAL A 155 -10.25 -20.55 -9.60
CA VAL A 155 -8.90 -20.01 -9.80
C VAL A 155 -9.00 -18.52 -10.06
N VAL A 156 -8.32 -17.75 -9.22
CA VAL A 156 -8.35 -16.29 -9.20
C VAL A 156 -7.04 -15.70 -9.73
N LEU A 157 -5.92 -16.39 -9.52
CA LEU A 157 -4.67 -16.12 -10.23
C LEU A 157 -4.06 -17.45 -10.68
N THR A 158 -3.61 -17.52 -11.93
CA THR A 158 -2.77 -18.65 -12.36
C THR A 158 -1.44 -18.64 -11.61
N ASN A 159 -0.72 -19.76 -11.62
CA ASN A 159 0.61 -19.83 -11.00
C ASN A 159 1.58 -18.81 -11.62
N GLU A 160 1.53 -18.64 -12.95
CA GLU A 160 2.33 -17.66 -13.70
C GLU A 160 1.98 -16.22 -13.29
N GLN A 161 0.70 -15.88 -13.23
CA GLN A 161 0.24 -14.55 -12.80
C GLN A 161 0.65 -14.25 -11.35
N ARG A 162 0.54 -15.25 -10.45
CA ARG A 162 1.00 -15.13 -9.06
C ARG A 162 2.50 -14.81 -8.99
N ILE A 163 3.34 -15.51 -9.76
CA ILE A 163 4.79 -15.26 -9.82
C ILE A 163 5.08 -13.86 -10.38
N ILE A 164 4.43 -13.47 -11.48
CA ILE A 164 4.59 -12.14 -12.08
C ILE A 164 4.21 -11.03 -11.09
N ASN A 165 3.08 -11.19 -10.38
CA ASN A 165 2.62 -10.19 -9.42
C ASN A 165 3.55 -10.12 -8.20
N HIS A 166 4.04 -11.26 -7.71
CA HIS A 166 5.03 -11.30 -6.64
C HIS A 166 6.32 -10.55 -7.01
N LEU A 167 6.83 -10.76 -8.23
CA LEU A 167 7.98 -10.01 -8.75
C LEU A 167 7.69 -8.51 -8.86
N LYS A 168 6.53 -8.11 -9.40
CA LYS A 168 6.14 -6.69 -9.50
C LYS A 168 6.11 -6.01 -8.14
N ILE A 169 5.50 -6.64 -7.13
CA ILE A 169 5.42 -6.08 -5.77
C ILE A 169 6.82 -5.92 -5.18
N ASN A 170 7.69 -6.91 -5.35
CA ASN A 170 9.07 -6.82 -4.89
C ASN A 170 9.83 -5.67 -5.55
N THR A 171 9.64 -5.46 -6.86
CA THR A 171 10.23 -4.32 -7.57
C THR A 171 9.75 -2.99 -6.98
N ILE A 172 8.44 -2.83 -6.79
CA ILE A 172 7.85 -1.60 -6.22
C ILE A 172 8.35 -1.37 -4.79
N LEU A 173 8.38 -2.41 -3.95
CA LEU A 173 8.91 -2.33 -2.59
C LEU A 173 10.37 -1.88 -2.59
N ASN A 174 11.22 -2.48 -3.43
CA ASN A 174 12.62 -2.10 -3.53
C ASN A 174 12.79 -0.65 -3.99
N GLU A 175 11.98 -0.18 -4.93
CA GLU A 175 12.00 1.21 -5.38
C GLU A 175 11.64 2.18 -4.23
N ILE A 176 10.58 1.88 -3.47
CA ILE A 176 10.21 2.67 -2.28
C ILE A 176 11.36 2.74 -1.28
N LEU A 177 11.93 1.57 -0.94
CA LEU A 177 12.98 1.48 0.07
C LEU A 177 14.24 2.22 -0.38
N GLN A 178 14.69 2.04 -1.62
CA GLN A 178 15.85 2.76 -2.17
C GLN A 178 15.63 4.26 -2.19
N LYS A 179 14.41 4.71 -2.50
CA LYS A 179 14.11 6.14 -2.65
C LYS A 179 13.92 6.87 -1.32
N PHE A 180 13.37 6.21 -0.30
CA PHE A 180 12.89 6.90 0.90
C PHE A 180 13.43 6.37 2.23
N ASP A 181 13.95 5.14 2.31
CA ASP A 181 14.31 4.55 3.61
C ASP A 181 15.48 5.29 4.27
N SER A 182 16.49 5.70 3.49
CA SER A 182 17.62 6.52 3.98
C SER A 182 17.20 7.88 4.52
N CYS A 183 16.10 8.45 4.01
CA CYS A 183 15.53 9.69 4.50
C CYS A 183 14.74 9.52 5.82
N CYS A 184 14.31 8.29 6.14
CA CYS A 184 13.55 7.99 7.37
C CYS A 184 14.45 7.94 8.61
N GLU A 185 15.71 7.51 8.47
CA GLU A 185 16.62 7.36 9.61
C GLU A 185 17.15 8.70 10.18
N GLN A 186 16.95 9.83 9.49
CA GLN A 186 17.67 11.07 9.80
C GLN A 186 16.81 12.29 10.19
N ASN A 187 15.47 12.22 10.21
CA ASN A 187 14.60 13.41 10.41
C ASN A 187 15.04 14.61 9.54
N MET A 188 15.64 14.35 8.37
CA MET A 188 16.13 15.37 7.46
C MET A 188 15.03 15.73 6.46
N ASN A 189 14.91 17.02 6.16
CA ASN A 189 14.13 17.51 5.03
C ASN A 189 14.73 16.96 3.72
N CYS A 190 14.32 15.77 3.31
CA CYS A 190 14.69 15.19 2.02
C CYS A 190 13.89 15.89 0.92
N SER A 191 14.56 16.71 0.11
CA SER A 191 14.10 17.10 -1.22
C SER A 191 14.49 15.99 -2.18
N THR A 192 13.52 15.32 -2.79
CA THR A 192 13.76 14.26 -3.79
C THR A 192 13.97 14.80 -5.21
N SER A 193 14.36 16.07 -5.36
CA SER A 193 14.64 16.66 -6.68
C SER A 193 15.74 15.87 -7.39
N MET A 194 15.35 15.17 -8.45
CA MET A 194 16.21 14.34 -9.29
C MET A 194 17.00 15.20 -10.30
N ASP A 195 17.56 16.33 -9.86
CA ASP A 195 18.31 17.28 -10.71
C ASP A 195 19.84 17.16 -10.56
N VAL A 196 20.35 15.98 -10.19
CA VAL A 196 21.80 15.73 -10.09
C VAL A 196 22.21 14.49 -10.89
N LEU A 197 21.94 14.47 -12.20
CA LEU A 197 22.60 13.56 -13.14
C LEU A 197 22.81 14.18 -14.55
N MET A 198 22.96 15.51 -14.65
CA MET A 198 23.47 16.18 -15.85
C MET A 198 24.48 17.24 -15.42
N GLY A 199 25.73 16.81 -15.23
CA GLY A 199 26.93 17.63 -15.09
C GLY A 199 28.07 16.95 -15.82
#